data_AF-L7MM23-F1
#
_entry.id   AF-L7MM23-F1
#
_cell.length_a   1.000
_cell.length_b   1.000
_cell.length_c   1.000
_cell.angle_alpha   90.00
_cell.angle_beta   90.00
_cell.angle_gamma   90.00
#
_symmetry.space_group_name_H-M   'P 1'
#
loop_
_entity.id
_entity.type
_entity.pdbx_description
1 polymer ?
#
loop_
_entity_poly.entity_id
_entity_poly.type
_entity_poly.pdbx_seq_one_letter_code
_entity_poly.pdbx_strand_id
1 'polypeptide(L)'
;ERRHTKGCNCKRSGCLKNYCECYEAKILCSSMCKCVGCKNFEDSSERKTLMQLADAAEVRVQQQAAARTKMSACDLPMRPAPVSVTGERQPFAFITQEVVEATCQCLLARADEAERLKRPFSDVERTVLEEFGRCLEAIIDSAHRTKGKPTDDTAAEKKSVPASLPPERAASRRTKTARRMLNL
;
A
#
# COMPACT_ATOMS: atom_id res chain seq x y z
N GLU A 1 21.01 -39.17 18.30
CA GLU A 1 19.63 -39.02 17.78
C GLU A 1 18.67 -38.85 18.95
N ARG A 2 17.85 -37.79 18.97
CA ARG A 2 16.89 -37.57 20.08
C ARG A 2 15.71 -38.52 19.90
N ARG A 3 15.51 -39.45 20.84
CA ARG A 3 14.45 -40.47 20.80
C ARG A 3 13.69 -40.48 22.11
N HIS A 4 12.40 -40.79 22.04
CA HIS A 4 11.58 -40.92 23.25
C HIS A 4 11.86 -42.27 23.91
N THR A 5 12.54 -42.26 25.07
CA THR A 5 12.99 -43.48 25.76
C THR A 5 11.84 -44.39 26.18
N LYS A 6 10.70 -43.82 26.60
CA LYS A 6 9.52 -44.57 27.04
C LYS A 6 8.62 -45.03 25.89
N GLY A 7 8.67 -44.33 24.74
CA GLY A 7 7.72 -44.53 23.64
C GLY A 7 6.31 -44.03 23.97
N CYS A 8 5.47 -43.84 22.95
CA CYS A 8 4.07 -43.42 23.11
C CYS A 8 3.07 -44.58 22.87
N ASN A 9 1.83 -44.43 23.33
CA ASN A 9 0.77 -45.46 23.24
C ASN A 9 -0.47 -44.95 22.50
N CYS A 10 -0.28 -44.08 21.51
CA CYS A 10 -1.37 -43.42 20.79
C CYS A 10 -2.26 -44.41 20.02
N LYS A 11 -3.59 -44.23 20.09
CA LYS A 11 -4.56 -45.07 19.35
C LYS A 11 -5.31 -44.34 18.23
N ARG A 12 -5.49 -43.02 18.36
CA ARG A 12 -6.37 -42.22 17.47
C ARG A 12 -5.70 -40.99 16.85
N SER A 13 -4.56 -40.56 17.36
CA SER A 13 -3.88 -39.34 16.90
C SER A 13 -3.11 -39.53 15.60
N GLY A 14 -2.88 -40.78 15.17
CA GLY A 14 -1.92 -41.12 14.13
C GLY A 14 -0.49 -40.63 14.44
N CYS A 15 -0.22 -40.24 15.68
CA CYS A 15 1.02 -39.58 16.11
C CYS A 15 1.35 -38.28 15.36
N LEU A 16 0.36 -37.63 14.72
CA LEU A 16 0.53 -36.34 14.02
C LEU A 16 -0.24 -35.19 14.68
N LYS A 17 -0.53 -35.32 15.97
CA LYS A 17 -1.23 -34.32 16.80
C LYS A 17 -0.51 -34.20 18.13
N ASN A 18 -0.67 -33.06 18.80
CA ASN A 18 -0.03 -32.76 20.09
C ASN A 18 -0.45 -33.69 21.25
N TYR A 19 -1.43 -34.58 21.03
CA TYR A 19 -1.73 -35.67 21.97
C TYR A 19 -0.63 -36.75 22.03
N CYS A 20 0.30 -36.76 21.07
CA CYS A 20 1.43 -37.67 21.04
C CYS A 20 2.69 -36.96 21.55
N GLU A 21 3.27 -37.48 22.64
CA GLU A 21 4.50 -36.97 23.25
C GLU A 21 5.68 -36.89 22.25
N CYS A 22 5.78 -37.85 21.31
CA CYS A 22 6.81 -37.82 20.27
C CYS A 22 6.61 -36.62 19.31
N TYR A 23 5.36 -36.38 18.88
CA TYR A 23 5.03 -35.31 17.96
C TYR A 23 5.15 -33.91 18.61
N GLU A 24 4.71 -33.80 19.87
CA GLU A 24 4.87 -32.60 20.66
C GLU A 24 6.35 -32.24 20.81
N ALA A 25 7.19 -33.22 21.15
CA ALA A 25 8.64 -33.07 21.28
C ALA A 25 9.41 -32.97 19.94
N LYS A 26 8.70 -32.90 18.79
CA LYS A 26 9.27 -32.80 17.43
C LYS A 26 10.27 -33.92 17.08
N ILE A 27 10.02 -35.13 17.58
CA ILE A 27 10.81 -36.33 17.27
C ILE A 27 9.93 -37.42 16.64
N LEU A 28 10.56 -38.31 15.88
CA LEU A 28 9.87 -39.42 15.24
C LEU A 28 9.51 -40.50 16.26
N CYS A 29 8.41 -41.22 15.99
CA CYS A 29 8.14 -42.45 16.71
C CYS A 29 9.22 -43.48 16.36
N SER A 30 9.65 -44.24 17.36
CA SER A 30 10.64 -45.31 17.23
C SER A 30 10.01 -46.67 17.50
N SER A 31 10.79 -47.74 17.40
CA SER A 31 10.39 -49.10 17.77
C SER A 31 9.95 -49.26 19.23
N MET A 32 10.28 -48.31 20.12
CA MET A 32 9.82 -48.31 21.51
C MET A 32 8.36 -47.84 21.66
N CYS A 33 7.77 -47.25 20.62
CA CYS A 33 6.39 -46.79 20.65
C CYS A 33 5.41 -47.95 20.42
N LYS A 34 4.35 -48.00 21.21
CA LYS A 34 3.24 -48.97 21.11
C LYS A 34 1.99 -48.34 20.49
N CYS A 35 2.18 -47.35 19.62
CA CYS A 35 1.10 -46.64 18.94
C CYS A 35 0.49 -47.48 17.81
N VAL A 36 -0.82 -47.33 17.59
CA VAL A 36 -1.58 -47.99 16.53
C VAL A 36 -1.84 -46.98 15.40
N GLY A 37 -1.58 -47.37 14.16
CA GLY A 37 -1.74 -46.50 12.99
C GLY A 37 -0.79 -45.31 12.99
N CYS A 38 0.47 -45.53 13.36
CA CYS A 38 1.48 -44.46 13.42
C CYS A 38 1.74 -43.87 12.04
N LYS A 39 1.59 -42.55 11.92
CA LYS A 39 1.97 -41.76 10.75
C LYS A 39 3.16 -40.83 11.05
N ASN A 40 3.82 -41.01 12.19
CA ASN A 40 4.94 -40.18 12.65
C ASN A 40 6.30 -40.84 12.41
N PHE A 41 6.61 -41.07 11.15
CA PHE A 41 7.88 -41.64 10.67
C PHE A 41 8.39 -40.81 9.48
N GLU A 42 9.66 -41.00 9.11
CA GLU A 42 10.36 -40.16 8.12
C GLU A 42 9.61 -40.07 6.78
N ASP A 43 9.14 -41.21 6.26
CA ASP A 43 8.52 -41.31 4.95
C ASP A 43 6.99 -41.19 4.91
N SER A 44 6.39 -40.75 6.01
CA SER A 44 4.95 -40.53 6.06
C SER A 44 4.56 -39.38 5.14
N SER A 45 3.70 -39.65 4.15
CA SER A 45 3.20 -38.64 3.23
C SER A 45 2.41 -37.57 3.99
N GLU A 46 1.57 -37.96 4.95
CA GLU A 46 0.81 -37.01 5.76
C GLU A 46 1.71 -36.11 6.61
N ARG A 47 2.82 -36.64 7.14
CA ARG A 47 3.80 -35.83 7.89
C ARG A 47 4.47 -34.81 6.97
N LYS A 48 4.90 -35.25 5.78
CA LYS A 48 5.54 -34.37 4.78
C LYS A 48 4.59 -33.25 4.36
N THR A 49 3.31 -33.56 4.10
CA THR A 49 2.30 -32.54 3.77
C THR A 49 2.10 -31.53 4.90
N LEU A 50 2.03 -31.97 6.16
CA LEU A 50 1.91 -31.07 7.31
C LEU A 50 3.12 -30.13 7.45
N MET A 51 4.33 -30.63 7.19
CA MET A 51 5.54 -29.81 7.23
C MET A 51 5.53 -28.75 6.11
N GLN A 52 5.21 -29.15 4.88
CA GLN A 52 5.09 -28.22 3.75
C GLN A 52 4.06 -27.11 3.98
N LEU A 53 2.92 -27.44 4.61
CA LEU A 53 1.89 -26.46 4.97
C LEU A 53 2.40 -25.46 6.03
N ALA A 54 3.16 -25.94 7.01
CA ALA A 54 3.76 -25.10 8.05
C ALA A 54 4.81 -24.14 7.44
N ASP A 55 5.70 -24.66 6.58
CA ASP A 55 6.71 -23.86 5.89
C ASP A 55 6.04 -22.79 5.01
N ALA A 56 5.01 -23.16 4.25
CA ALA A 56 4.25 -22.21 3.43
C ALA A 56 3.54 -21.14 4.28
N ALA A 57 3.06 -21.49 5.48
CA ALA A 57 2.48 -20.52 6.41
C ALA A 57 3.55 -19.56 6.96
N GLU A 58 4.73 -20.06 7.32
CA GLU A 58 5.84 -19.25 7.82
C GLU A 58 6.33 -18.25 6.74
N VAL A 59 6.49 -18.70 5.50
CA VAL A 59 6.85 -17.82 4.37
C VAL A 59 5.82 -16.71 4.18
N ARG A 60 4.52 -17.00 4.28
CA ARG A 60 3.47 -15.98 4.18
C ARG A 60 3.53 -14.98 5.33
N VAL A 61 3.76 -15.44 6.56
CA VAL A 61 3.90 -14.56 7.73
C VAL A 61 5.13 -13.66 7.57
N GLN A 62 6.26 -14.19 7.10
CA GLN A 62 7.46 -13.41 6.83
C GLN A 62 7.23 -12.38 5.71
N GLN A 63 6.54 -12.74 4.63
CA GLN A 63 6.18 -11.80 3.55
C GLN A 63 5.26 -10.68 4.06
N GLN A 64 4.27 -11.01 4.89
CA GLN A 64 3.39 -10.03 5.52
C GLN A 64 4.14 -9.14 6.52
N ALA A 65 5.07 -9.70 7.31
CA ALA A 65 5.91 -8.94 8.22
C ALA A 65 6.85 -7.99 7.46
N ALA A 66 7.48 -8.45 6.38
CA ALA A 66 8.33 -7.63 5.52
C ALA A 66 7.52 -6.51 4.83
N ALA A 67 6.29 -6.78 4.40
CA ALA A 67 5.38 -5.75 3.89
C ALA A 67 4.96 -4.77 5.00
N ARG A 68 4.72 -5.26 6.22
CA ARG A 68 4.40 -4.45 7.40
C ARG A 68 5.55 -3.54 7.83
N THR A 69 6.79 -4.02 7.81
CA THR A 69 7.97 -3.19 8.09
C THR A 69 8.19 -2.13 7.00
N LYS A 70 7.77 -2.40 5.76
CA LYS A 70 7.79 -1.40 4.66
C LYS A 70 6.69 -0.32 4.78
N MET A 71 5.56 -0.63 5.43
CA MET A 71 4.46 0.34 5.70
C MET A 71 4.49 0.96 7.11
N SER A 72 5.31 0.44 8.03
CA SER A 72 5.51 0.97 9.39
C SER A 72 6.76 1.85 9.50
N ALA A 73 7.28 2.34 8.38
CA ALA A 73 8.32 3.37 8.32
C ALA A 73 7.73 4.78 8.12
N CYS A 74 6.41 4.95 8.33
CA CYS A 74 5.69 6.20 8.06
C CYS A 74 5.46 7.08 9.30
N ASP A 75 5.91 6.69 10.49
CA ASP A 75 5.77 7.50 11.71
C ASP A 75 7.14 8.04 12.18
N LEU A 76 7.31 9.35 11.97
CA LEU A 76 8.42 10.25 12.35
C LEU A 76 9.68 10.32 11.44
N PRO A 77 10.37 11.50 11.41
CA PRO A 77 10.58 12.25 10.19
C PRO A 77 12.06 12.26 9.79
N MET A 78 12.29 12.46 8.49
CA MET A 78 13.60 12.71 7.87
C MET A 78 14.54 11.50 7.76
N ARG A 79 14.55 10.82 6.60
CA ARG A 79 15.79 10.48 5.84
C ARG A 79 15.49 9.73 4.52
N PRO A 80 16.45 9.68 3.57
CA PRO A 80 16.24 10.08 2.19
C PRO A 80 15.91 8.91 1.26
N ALA A 81 15.47 9.29 0.06
CA ALA A 81 15.06 8.40 -1.02
C ALA A 81 16.10 7.31 -1.37
N PRO A 82 15.64 6.12 -1.79
CA PRO A 82 16.52 5.16 -2.46
C PRO A 82 16.93 5.77 -3.82
N VAL A 83 18.21 6.09 -3.94
CA VAL A 83 18.84 6.40 -5.22
C VAL A 83 18.69 5.17 -6.11
N SER A 84 17.84 5.29 -7.12
CA SER A 84 17.79 4.35 -8.24
C SER A 84 18.89 4.75 -9.23
N VAL A 85 19.75 3.80 -9.60
CA VAL A 85 20.92 3.96 -10.48
C VAL A 85 20.53 4.16 -11.96
N THR A 86 19.23 4.22 -12.26
CA THR A 86 18.72 4.46 -13.62
C THR A 86 17.62 5.52 -13.52
N GLY A 87 17.89 6.71 -14.07
CA GLY A 87 17.12 7.94 -13.92
C GLY A 87 15.71 7.97 -14.53
N GLU A 88 14.94 6.90 -14.39
CA GLU A 88 13.52 6.87 -14.76
C GLU A 88 12.67 6.69 -13.50
N ARG A 89 11.97 7.75 -13.09
CA ARG A 89 11.01 7.72 -11.98
C ARG A 89 9.92 6.69 -12.29
N GLN A 90 9.83 5.67 -11.44
CA GLN A 90 8.79 4.63 -11.49
C GLN A 90 7.39 5.26 -11.27
N PRO A 91 6.34 4.83 -11.99
CA PRO A 91 4.97 5.33 -11.84
C PRO A 91 4.42 5.25 -10.40
N PHE A 92 4.88 4.26 -9.62
CA PHE A 92 4.53 4.08 -8.22
C PHE A 92 5.04 5.19 -7.27
N ALA A 93 5.88 6.12 -7.76
CA ALA A 93 6.39 7.23 -6.96
C ALA A 93 5.46 8.46 -6.90
N PHE A 94 4.42 8.52 -7.74
CA PHE A 94 3.52 9.70 -7.82
C PHE A 94 2.26 9.58 -6.98
N ILE A 95 1.78 8.35 -6.76
CA ILE A 95 0.60 8.10 -5.94
C ILE A 95 1.07 7.97 -4.48
N THR A 96 1.33 9.12 -3.87
CA THR A 96 1.61 9.20 -2.44
C THR A 96 0.30 9.14 -1.66
N GLN A 97 0.40 8.81 -0.37
CA GLN A 97 -0.73 8.89 0.55
C GLN A 97 -1.42 10.26 0.50
N GLU A 98 -0.65 11.35 0.37
CA GLU A 98 -1.17 12.71 0.22
C GLU A 98 -2.01 12.90 -1.05
N VAL A 99 -1.59 12.31 -2.18
CA VAL A 99 -2.35 12.37 -3.45
C VAL A 99 -3.66 11.58 -3.34
N VAL A 100 -3.63 10.42 -2.69
CA VAL A 100 -4.83 9.62 -2.44
C VAL A 100 -5.79 10.37 -1.52
N GLU A 101 -5.30 10.92 -0.41
CA GLU A 101 -6.10 11.69 0.55
C GLU A 101 -6.72 12.93 -0.10
N ALA A 102 -5.94 13.70 -0.86
CA ALA A 102 -6.45 14.85 -1.60
C ALA A 102 -7.54 14.44 -2.61
N THR A 103 -7.34 13.34 -3.33
CA THR A 103 -8.33 12.82 -4.28
C THR A 103 -9.62 12.42 -3.56
N CYS A 104 -9.52 11.66 -2.46
CA CYS A 104 -10.69 11.26 -1.67
C CYS A 104 -11.42 12.47 -1.08
N GLN A 105 -10.70 13.48 -0.60
CA GLN A 105 -11.30 14.71 -0.08
C GLN A 105 -12.08 15.47 -1.16
N CYS A 106 -11.55 15.56 -2.39
CA CYS A 106 -12.27 16.16 -3.51
C CYS A 106 -13.58 15.42 -3.81
N LEU A 107 -13.57 14.09 -3.85
CA LEU A 107 -14.77 13.29 -4.12
C LEU A 107 -15.84 13.45 -3.03
N LEU A 108 -15.42 13.39 -1.76
CA LEU A 108 -16.32 13.53 -0.62
C LEU A 108 -16.94 14.92 -0.54
N ALA A 109 -16.16 15.97 -0.79
CA ALA A 109 -16.67 17.34 -0.83
C ALA A 109 -17.76 17.52 -1.90
N ARG A 110 -17.62 16.82 -3.03
CA ARG A 110 -18.56 16.89 -4.16
C ARG A 110 -19.82 16.07 -3.94
N ALA A 111 -19.69 14.92 -3.31
CA ALA A 111 -20.84 14.15 -2.84
C ALA A 111 -21.65 14.95 -1.80
N ASP A 112 -20.99 15.54 -0.80
CA ASP A 112 -21.64 16.34 0.25
C ASP A 112 -22.33 17.60 -0.32
N GLU A 113 -21.69 18.30 -1.26
CA GLU A 113 -22.30 19.44 -1.93
C GLU A 113 -23.56 19.05 -2.73
N ALA A 114 -23.52 17.91 -3.41
CA ALA A 114 -24.65 17.41 -4.17
C ALA A 114 -25.81 16.95 -3.27
N GLU A 115 -25.51 16.34 -2.12
CA GLU A 115 -26.49 15.98 -1.09
C GLU A 115 -27.12 17.21 -0.43
N ARG A 116 -26.32 18.23 -0.11
CA ARG A 116 -26.81 19.51 0.44
C ARG A 116 -27.77 20.21 -0.52
N LEU A 117 -27.51 20.10 -1.84
CA LEU A 117 -28.39 20.60 -2.90
C LEU A 117 -29.59 19.67 -3.18
N LYS A 118 -29.71 18.55 -2.45
CA LYS A 118 -30.75 17.52 -2.61
C LYS A 118 -30.87 17.03 -4.05
N ARG A 119 -29.73 16.87 -4.72
CA ARG A 119 -29.68 16.32 -6.09
C ARG A 119 -30.18 14.88 -6.08
N PRO A 120 -30.84 14.42 -7.15
CA PRO A 120 -31.20 13.01 -7.28
C PRO A 120 -29.94 12.15 -7.35
N PHE A 121 -30.03 10.91 -6.88
CA PHE A 121 -28.89 9.98 -6.79
C PHE A 121 -28.10 9.86 -8.10
N SER A 122 -28.79 9.83 -9.25
CA SER A 122 -28.17 9.77 -10.59
C SER A 122 -27.30 10.98 -10.91
N ASP A 123 -27.64 12.16 -10.37
CA ASP A 123 -26.85 13.38 -10.56
C ASP A 123 -25.66 13.41 -9.60
N VAL A 124 -25.83 12.93 -8.36
CA VAL A 124 -24.74 12.78 -7.39
C VAL A 124 -23.67 11.83 -7.93
N GLU A 125 -24.07 10.66 -8.42
CA GLU A 125 -23.16 9.67 -9.03
C GLU A 125 -22.40 10.28 -10.22
N ARG A 126 -23.11 10.98 -11.12
CA ARG A 126 -22.49 11.66 -12.25
C ARG A 126 -21.43 12.68 -11.80
N THR A 127 -21.76 13.52 -10.82
CA THR A 127 -20.82 14.53 -10.31
C THR A 127 -19.59 13.91 -9.66
N VAL A 128 -19.75 12.84 -8.88
CA VAL A 128 -18.60 12.14 -8.26
C VAL A 128 -17.69 11.52 -9.32
N LEU A 129 -18.26 10.88 -10.35
CA LEU A 129 -17.49 10.30 -11.45
C LEU A 129 -16.75 11.35 -12.28
N GLU A 130 -17.39 12.49 -12.57
CA GLU A 130 -16.74 13.61 -13.25
C GLU A 130 -15.55 14.15 -12.44
N GLU A 131 -15.72 14.29 -11.12
CA GLU A 131 -14.66 14.80 -10.24
C GLU A 131 -13.53 13.78 -10.05
N PHE A 132 -13.84 12.48 -10.09
CA PHE A 132 -12.82 11.44 -10.15
C PHE A 132 -12.00 11.53 -11.45
N GLY A 133 -12.66 11.71 -12.59
CA GLY A 133 -11.99 11.95 -13.87
C GLY A 133 -11.04 13.16 -13.84
N ARG A 134 -11.51 14.30 -13.31
CA ARG A 134 -10.67 15.50 -13.13
C ARG A 134 -9.45 15.24 -12.24
N CYS A 135 -9.62 14.47 -11.16
CA CYS A 135 -8.50 14.13 -10.27
C CYS A 135 -7.47 13.24 -11.00
N LEU A 136 -7.93 12.25 -11.80
CA LEU A 136 -7.03 11.40 -12.58
C LEU A 136 -6.25 12.21 -13.64
N GLU A 137 -6.91 13.11 -14.36
CA GLU A 137 -6.25 14.02 -15.31
C GLU A 137 -5.18 14.87 -14.63
N ALA A 138 -5.49 15.46 -13.46
CA ALA A 138 -4.54 16.26 -12.69
C ALA A 138 -3.32 15.43 -12.23
N ILE A 139 -3.52 14.17 -11.85
CA ILE A 139 -2.45 13.24 -11.48
C ILE A 139 -1.58 12.91 -12.70
N ILE A 140 -2.20 12.60 -13.85
CA ILE A 140 -1.49 12.28 -15.10
C ILE A 140 -0.66 13.47 -15.58
N ASP A 141 -1.23 14.68 -15.60
CA ASP A 141 -0.53 15.91 -15.98
C ASP A 141 0.67 16.19 -15.06
N SER A 142 0.50 15.94 -13.77
CA SER A 142 1.55 16.13 -12.77
C SER A 142 2.67 15.09 -12.89
N ALA A 143 2.34 13.86 -13.31
CA ALA A 143 3.31 12.84 -13.64
C ALA A 143 4.12 13.21 -14.91
N HIS A 144 3.46 13.71 -15.96
CA HIS A 144 4.12 14.11 -17.21
C HIS A 144 5.03 15.34 -17.06
N ARG A 145 4.70 16.28 -16.16
CA ARG A 145 5.55 17.45 -15.84
C ARG A 145 6.93 17.10 -15.29
N THR A 146 7.18 15.85 -14.89
CA THR A 146 8.48 15.40 -14.39
C THR A 146 9.38 14.73 -15.42
N LYS A 147 8.90 14.53 -16.66
CA LYS A 147 9.71 14.13 -17.81
C LYS A 147 9.83 15.32 -18.78
N GLY A 148 10.78 16.22 -18.51
CA GLY A 148 11.31 17.14 -19.53
C GLY A 148 11.42 18.62 -19.15
N LYS A 149 12.65 19.05 -18.81
CA LYS A 149 13.26 20.25 -19.39
C LYS A 149 14.79 20.09 -19.42
N PRO A 150 15.45 20.01 -20.59
CA PRO A 150 16.88 20.32 -20.69
C PRO A 150 17.06 21.84 -20.61
N THR A 151 17.91 22.29 -19.70
CA THR A 151 18.62 23.58 -19.77
C THR A 151 19.87 23.32 -20.63
N ASP A 152 20.28 24.14 -21.60
CA ASP A 152 20.87 25.46 -21.35
C ASP A 152 21.20 26.20 -22.70
N ASP A 153 20.98 27.52 -22.67
CA ASP A 153 21.68 28.65 -23.31
C ASP A 153 21.82 28.97 -24.82
N THR A 154 21.62 30.29 -25.05
CA THR A 154 22.12 31.20 -26.10
C THR A 154 21.34 31.35 -27.41
N ALA A 155 20.62 32.47 -27.56
CA ALA A 155 20.85 33.50 -28.58
C ALA A 155 19.69 34.51 -28.63
N ALA A 156 20.06 35.80 -28.66
CA ALA A 156 19.15 36.92 -28.78
C ALA A 156 18.60 37.11 -30.20
N GLU A 157 17.40 37.69 -30.25
CA GLU A 157 16.92 38.67 -31.24
C GLU A 157 16.49 38.23 -32.66
N LYS A 158 15.18 38.36 -32.98
CA LYS A 158 14.57 39.48 -33.76
C LYS A 158 13.18 39.14 -34.36
N LYS A 159 12.25 40.10 -34.18
CA LYS A 159 11.07 40.48 -35.02
C LYS A 159 9.96 39.42 -35.17
N SER A 160 8.66 39.72 -35.14
CA SER A 160 7.90 40.96 -35.42
C SER A 160 6.45 40.77 -34.93
N VAL A 161 5.84 41.84 -34.41
CA VAL A 161 4.38 41.98 -34.19
C VAL A 161 3.73 42.36 -35.55
N PRO A 162 2.40 42.18 -35.75
CA PRO A 162 1.50 43.28 -35.36
C PRO A 162 0.13 42.87 -34.76
N ALA A 163 -0.38 43.79 -33.92
CA ALA A 163 -1.75 44.28 -33.71
C ALA A 163 -2.91 43.26 -33.52
N SER A 164 -3.87 43.44 -32.60
CA SER A 164 -4.48 44.68 -32.10
C SER A 164 -5.28 44.42 -30.80
N LEU A 165 -5.14 45.33 -29.84
CA LEU A 165 -6.07 45.63 -28.71
C LEU A 165 -7.34 46.37 -29.27
N PRO A 166 -8.38 46.80 -28.50
CA PRO A 166 -8.42 47.08 -27.05
C PRO A 166 -9.81 46.76 -26.38
N PRO A 167 -10.24 47.43 -25.28
CA PRO A 167 -10.10 46.96 -23.90
C PRO A 167 -11.44 47.00 -23.12
N GLU A 168 -11.44 46.72 -21.80
CA GLU A 168 -12.22 47.47 -20.82
C GLU A 168 -11.65 47.21 -19.39
N ARG A 169 -11.64 48.31 -18.61
CA ARG A 169 -10.93 48.59 -17.35
C ARG A 169 -11.53 47.82 -16.15
N ALA A 170 -10.72 47.23 -15.26
CA ALA A 170 -10.00 47.80 -14.09
C ALA A 170 -10.86 48.17 -12.87
N ALA A 171 -10.66 47.46 -11.75
CA ALA A 171 -10.54 47.96 -10.36
C ALA A 171 -10.45 46.74 -9.41
N SER A 172 -9.27 46.36 -8.88
CA SER A 172 -8.62 46.92 -7.69
C SER A 172 -9.51 46.93 -6.43
N ARG A 173 -9.20 46.04 -5.47
CA ARG A 173 -8.65 46.44 -4.16
C ARG A 173 -8.16 45.23 -3.36
N ARG A 174 -6.87 45.25 -3.07
CA ARG A 174 -6.24 44.54 -1.95
C ARG A 174 -6.54 45.31 -0.68
N THR A 175 -6.93 44.64 0.40
CA THR A 175 -6.59 45.06 1.77
C THR A 175 -6.17 43.84 2.58
N LYS A 176 -4.89 43.86 2.96
CA LYS A 176 -4.38 43.12 4.11
C LYS A 176 -5.14 43.59 5.35
N THR A 177 -5.64 42.67 6.17
CA THR A 177 -5.82 42.94 7.60
C THR A 177 -5.36 41.73 8.38
N ALA A 178 -4.52 42.03 9.37
CA ALA A 178 -3.74 41.11 10.16
C ALA A 178 -4.59 40.41 11.25
N ARG A 179 -4.09 39.25 11.68
CA ARG A 179 -4.08 38.70 13.05
C ARG A 179 -4.89 39.49 14.10
N ARG A 180 -5.75 38.80 14.86
CA ARG A 180 -5.49 38.30 16.25
C ARG A 180 -6.81 38.03 17.01
N MET A 181 -6.89 36.81 17.55
CA MET A 181 -7.57 36.33 18.77
C MET A 181 -8.62 37.19 19.50
N LEU A 182 -9.77 36.59 19.85
CA LEU A 182 -10.16 36.15 21.22
C LEU A 182 -11.68 35.87 21.28
N ASN A 183 -12.03 34.77 21.97
CA ASN A 183 -13.27 34.47 22.68
C ASN A 183 -14.62 35.02 22.16
N LEU A 184 -15.51 34.10 21.80
CA LEU A 184 -16.78 33.88 22.50
C LEU A 184 -17.23 32.42 22.32
#